data_AF-A0A1A8WAW7-F1
#
_entry.id   AF-A0A1A8WAW7-F1
#
_cell.length_a   1.000
_cell.length_b   1.000
_cell.length_c   1.000
_cell.angle_alpha   90.00
_cell.angle_beta   90.00
_cell.angle_gamma   90.00
#
_symmetry.space_group_name_H-M   'P 1'
#
loop_
_entity.id
_entity.type
_entity.pdbx_description
1 polymer ?
#
loop_
_entity_poly.entity_id
_entity_poly.type
_entity_poly.pdbx_seq_one_letter_code
_entity_poly.pdbx_strand_id
1 'polypeptide(L)'
;MGRVRTKTIKRAARQIVEKYYAKLTLDFQINKKITEEVAIIPSKRMKNKVAGFVTHLMKRIQKGPVRGISLKLQEEERERRLDFVPEKSQIDVNVIYVEPDTVRMIKSLGINISNMKVHNPMINSNQQKQNRMNNQQKDARKRKRKGIIRCREKVARKGKCKPLQIEKVGLIKL
;
A
#
# COMPACT_ATOMS: atom_id res chain seq x y z
N MET A 1 -12.18 1.22 -32.27
CA MET A 1 -12.58 -0.16 -31.91
C MET A 1 -11.36 -0.96 -31.43
N GLY A 2 -11.46 -1.64 -30.28
CA GLY A 2 -10.30 -2.14 -29.51
C GLY A 2 -9.86 -3.60 -29.77
N ARG A 3 -8.61 -3.92 -29.41
CA ARG A 3 -7.99 -5.25 -29.50
C ARG A 3 -8.36 -6.18 -28.34
N VAL A 4 -9.66 -6.30 -28.04
CA VAL A 4 -10.15 -7.19 -26.96
C VAL A 4 -10.22 -8.63 -27.46
N ARG A 5 -9.70 -9.58 -26.66
CA ARG A 5 -9.71 -11.01 -26.98
C ARG A 5 -10.98 -11.68 -26.44
N THR A 6 -11.54 -12.61 -27.22
CA THR A 6 -12.77 -13.34 -26.89
C THR A 6 -12.54 -14.46 -25.86
N LYS A 7 -13.64 -14.98 -25.30
CA LYS A 7 -13.62 -16.05 -24.28
C LYS A 7 -12.93 -17.34 -24.74
N THR A 8 -13.08 -17.71 -26.02
CA THR A 8 -12.48 -18.92 -26.60
C THR A 8 -10.95 -18.87 -26.53
N ILE A 9 -10.37 -17.74 -26.93
CA ILE A 9 -8.92 -17.49 -26.86
C ILE A 9 -8.45 -17.53 -25.39
N LYS A 10 -9.15 -16.83 -24.50
CA LYS A 10 -8.78 -16.73 -23.09
C LYS A 10 -8.91 -18.08 -22.34
N ARG A 11 -9.82 -18.95 -22.77
CA ARG A 11 -10.02 -20.29 -22.17
C ARG A 11 -8.96 -21.27 -22.66
N ALA A 12 -8.74 -21.34 -23.98
CA ALA A 12 -7.71 -22.20 -24.57
C ALA A 12 -6.31 -21.87 -24.04
N ALA A 13 -5.96 -20.58 -23.98
CA ALA A 13 -4.66 -20.16 -23.48
C ALA A 13 -4.45 -20.49 -21.98
N ARG A 14 -5.50 -20.40 -21.14
CA ARG A 14 -5.39 -20.80 -19.73
C ARG A 14 -5.11 -22.30 -19.60
N GLN A 15 -5.82 -23.13 -20.35
CA GLN A 15 -5.60 -24.58 -20.36
C GLN A 15 -4.19 -24.96 -20.83
N ILE A 16 -3.64 -24.26 -21.83
CA ILE A 16 -2.26 -24.48 -22.29
C ILE A 16 -1.25 -24.14 -21.18
N VAL A 17 -1.46 -23.02 -20.47
CA VAL A 17 -0.57 -22.59 -19.39
C VAL A 17 -0.63 -23.54 -18.20
N GLU A 18 -1.82 -24.01 -17.82
CA GLU A 18 -2.01 -24.96 -16.71
C GLU A 18 -1.27 -26.28 -16.96
N LYS A 19 -1.36 -26.82 -18.19
CA LYS A 19 -0.79 -28.13 -18.52
C LYS A 19 0.69 -28.10 -18.93
N TYR A 20 1.12 -27.06 -19.64
CA TYR A 20 2.42 -27.03 -20.32
C TYR A 20 3.32 -25.88 -19.85
N TYR A 21 3.17 -25.42 -18.61
CA TYR A 21 3.96 -24.31 -18.06
C TYR A 21 5.47 -24.46 -18.29
N ALA A 22 6.03 -25.64 -18.03
CA ALA A 22 7.46 -25.92 -18.14
C ALA A 22 8.05 -25.73 -19.55
N LYS A 23 7.22 -25.81 -20.60
CA LYS A 23 7.67 -25.63 -21.99
C LYS A 23 7.58 -24.17 -22.44
N LEU A 24 6.77 -23.35 -21.79
CA LEU A 24 6.43 -22.01 -22.25
C LEU A 24 7.52 -21.00 -21.86
N THR A 25 7.76 -20.03 -22.75
CA THR A 25 8.74 -18.95 -22.54
C THR A 25 8.08 -17.57 -22.54
N LEU A 26 8.84 -16.49 -22.37
CA LEU A 26 8.34 -15.12 -22.51
C LEU A 26 8.24 -14.67 -23.97
N ASP A 27 8.94 -15.36 -24.87
CA ASP A 27 9.01 -15.01 -26.29
C ASP A 27 7.76 -15.45 -27.07
N PHE A 28 7.36 -14.64 -28.05
CA PHE A 28 6.18 -14.92 -28.85
C PHE A 28 6.42 -15.97 -29.93
N GLN A 29 7.59 -15.98 -30.59
CA GLN A 29 7.82 -16.89 -31.71
C GLN A 29 7.97 -18.33 -31.25
N ILE A 30 8.64 -18.54 -30.12
CA ILE A 30 8.78 -19.86 -29.49
C ILE A 30 7.40 -20.38 -29.07
N ASN A 31 6.64 -19.58 -28.32
CA ASN A 31 5.31 -19.98 -27.86
C ASN A 31 4.32 -20.23 -29.01
N LYS A 32 4.47 -19.53 -30.15
CA LYS A 32 3.67 -19.77 -31.36
C LYS A 32 3.90 -21.17 -31.92
N LYS A 33 5.14 -21.67 -31.91
CA LYS A 33 5.49 -23.04 -32.35
C LYS A 33 4.97 -24.08 -31.35
N ILE A 34 5.21 -23.86 -30.05
CA ILE A 34 4.71 -24.78 -29.01
C ILE A 34 3.19 -24.90 -29.04
N THR A 35 2.47 -23.80 -29.25
CA THR A 35 1.01 -23.80 -29.32
C THR A 35 0.49 -24.63 -30.52
N GLU A 36 1.26 -24.70 -31.61
CA GLU A 36 0.95 -25.50 -32.79
C GLU A 36 1.17 -26.99 -32.56
N GLU A 37 2.19 -27.35 -31.78
CA GLU A 37 2.47 -28.74 -31.40
C GLU A 37 1.48 -29.26 -30.35
N VAL A 38 1.10 -28.42 -29.38
CA VAL A 38 0.27 -28.82 -28.24
C VAL A 38 -1.23 -28.87 -28.58
N ALA A 39 -1.71 -27.99 -29.46
CA ALA A 39 -3.13 -27.82 -29.70
C ALA A 39 -3.45 -27.77 -31.20
N ILE A 40 -4.48 -28.52 -31.59
CA ILE A 40 -5.05 -28.47 -32.93
C ILE A 40 -5.84 -27.17 -33.07
N ILE A 41 -5.22 -26.15 -33.68
CA ILE A 41 -5.85 -24.85 -33.94
C ILE A 41 -6.10 -24.71 -35.44
N PRO A 42 -7.35 -24.47 -35.88
CA PRO A 42 -7.71 -24.56 -37.30
C PRO A 42 -7.17 -23.42 -38.15
N SER A 43 -6.93 -22.24 -37.57
CA SER A 43 -6.51 -21.06 -38.34
C SER A 43 -5.32 -20.33 -37.74
N LYS A 44 -4.45 -19.82 -38.63
CA LYS A 44 -3.27 -19.02 -38.28
C LYS A 44 -3.63 -17.79 -37.43
N ARG A 45 -4.76 -17.14 -37.71
CA ARG A 45 -5.21 -15.95 -36.95
C ARG A 45 -5.58 -16.31 -35.51
N MET A 46 -6.24 -17.46 -35.30
CA MET A 46 -6.58 -17.94 -33.96
C MET A 46 -5.31 -18.35 -33.20
N LYS A 47 -4.39 -19.07 -33.86
CA LYS A 47 -3.09 -19.47 -33.29
C LYS A 47 -2.33 -18.26 -32.75
N ASN A 48 -2.18 -17.21 -33.56
CA ASN A 48 -1.48 -15.99 -33.15
C ASN A 48 -2.15 -15.28 -31.96
N LYS A 49 -3.48 -15.27 -31.90
CA LYS A 49 -4.21 -14.66 -30.78
C LYS A 49 -4.05 -15.47 -29.48
N VAL A 50 -4.02 -16.80 -29.57
CA VAL A 50 -3.81 -17.71 -28.43
C VAL A 50 -2.38 -17.56 -27.92
N ALA A 51 -1.37 -17.74 -28.78
CA ALA A 51 0.04 -17.56 -28.40
C ALA A 51 0.29 -16.16 -27.82
N GLY A 52 -0.33 -15.13 -28.38
CA GLY A 52 -0.23 -13.76 -27.89
C GLY A 52 -1.00 -13.48 -26.59
N PHE A 53 -1.88 -14.38 -26.14
CA PHE A 53 -2.47 -14.31 -24.80
C PHE A 53 -1.68 -15.15 -23.80
N VAL A 54 -1.12 -16.28 -24.23
CA VAL A 54 -0.19 -17.10 -23.43
C VAL A 54 1.02 -16.27 -22.99
N THR A 55 1.66 -15.53 -23.89
CA THR A 55 2.76 -14.61 -23.52
C THR A 55 2.33 -13.53 -22.54
N HIS A 56 1.11 -13.02 -22.68
CA HIS A 56 0.55 -12.04 -21.75
C HIS A 56 0.31 -12.65 -20.36
N LEU A 57 -0.11 -13.91 -20.27
CA LEU A 57 -0.25 -14.63 -19.01
C LEU A 57 1.12 -14.88 -18.36
N MET A 58 2.14 -15.29 -19.12
CA MET A 58 3.50 -15.49 -18.58
C MET A 58 4.07 -14.23 -17.95
N LYS A 59 3.91 -13.07 -18.62
CA LYS A 59 4.31 -11.77 -18.06
C LYS A 59 3.53 -11.37 -16.80
N ARG A 60 2.31 -11.87 -16.62
CA ARG A 60 1.52 -11.64 -15.41
C ARG A 60 1.93 -12.57 -14.27
N ILE A 61 2.22 -13.83 -14.59
CA ILE A 61 2.70 -14.83 -13.62
C ILE A 61 4.01 -14.36 -12.99
N GLN A 62 4.93 -13.78 -13.78
CA GLN A 62 6.17 -13.22 -13.25
C GLN A 62 5.96 -12.08 -12.24
N LYS A 63 4.86 -11.31 -12.37
CA LYS A 63 4.53 -10.22 -11.45
C LYS A 63 3.80 -10.69 -10.18
N GLY A 64 3.19 -11.88 -10.22
CA GLY A 64 2.44 -12.41 -9.10
C GLY A 64 1.41 -13.46 -9.51
N PRO A 65 0.66 -14.01 -8.53
CA PRO A 65 -0.30 -15.07 -8.77
C PRO A 65 -1.47 -14.55 -9.63
N VAL A 66 -1.79 -15.31 -10.68
CA VAL A 66 -2.86 -14.97 -11.62
C VAL A 66 -4.12 -15.75 -11.26
N ARG A 67 -5.25 -15.04 -11.09
CA ARG A 67 -6.54 -15.66 -10.77
C ARG A 67 -7.01 -16.60 -11.89
N GLY A 68 -7.48 -17.78 -11.52
CA GLY A 68 -8.09 -18.75 -12.43
C GLY A 68 -7.10 -19.48 -13.33
N ILE A 69 -5.88 -19.70 -12.83
CA ILE A 69 -4.88 -20.62 -13.36
C ILE A 69 -4.39 -21.41 -12.14
N SER A 70 -4.51 -22.74 -12.16
CA SER A 70 -3.85 -23.60 -11.19
C SER A 70 -2.45 -23.92 -11.70
N LEU A 71 -1.44 -23.40 -11.01
CA LEU A 71 -0.07 -23.84 -11.20
C LEU A 71 0.27 -24.74 -10.02
N LYS A 72 0.75 -25.97 -10.27
CA LYS A 72 1.15 -26.89 -9.19
C LYS A 72 2.14 -26.24 -8.22
N LEU A 73 3.06 -25.43 -8.76
CA LEU A 73 4.01 -24.64 -7.98
C LEU A 73 3.33 -23.65 -7.01
N GLN A 74 2.19 -23.07 -7.40
CA GLN A 74 1.43 -22.15 -6.53
C GLN A 74 0.66 -22.91 -5.44
N GLU A 75 0.24 -24.14 -5.72
CA GLU A 75 -0.47 -24.99 -4.76
C GLU A 75 0.49 -25.41 -3.64
N GLU A 76 1.72 -25.85 -3.98
CA GLU A 76 2.75 -26.20 -3.01
C GLU A 76 3.18 -25.00 -2.15
N GLU A 77 3.38 -23.82 -2.75
CA GLU A 77 3.74 -22.61 -1.98
C GLU A 77 2.59 -22.16 -1.07
N ARG A 78 1.34 -22.35 -1.51
CA ARG A 78 0.15 -22.05 -0.71
C ARG A 78 0.02 -23.00 0.47
N GLU A 79 0.30 -24.29 0.28
CA GLU A 79 0.26 -25.32 1.32
C GLU A 79 1.29 -25.01 2.43
N ARG A 80 2.53 -24.70 2.06
CA ARG A 80 3.57 -24.28 3.04
C ARG A 80 3.18 -23.06 3.87
N ARG A 81 2.42 -22.12 3.30
CA ARG A 81 1.93 -20.94 4.04
C ARG A 81 0.77 -21.27 4.96
N LEU A 82 -0.08 -22.24 4.59
CA LEU A 82 -1.20 -22.69 5.42
C LEU A 82 -0.71 -23.56 6.57
N ASP A 83 0.30 -24.38 6.34
CA ASP A 83 0.91 -25.27 7.34
C ASP A 83 1.82 -24.53 8.32
N PHE A 84 2.05 -23.24 8.12
CA PHE A 84 2.90 -22.44 9.00
C PHE A 84 2.23 -22.23 10.35
N VAL A 85 2.62 -23.03 11.33
CA VAL A 85 2.27 -22.87 12.74
C VAL A 85 3.41 -22.10 13.45
N PRO A 86 3.14 -20.93 14.05
CA PRO A 86 4.15 -20.20 14.80
C PRO A 86 4.53 -20.96 16.08
N GLU A 87 5.78 -20.84 16.53
CA GLU A 87 6.28 -21.48 17.75
C GLU A 87 5.49 -21.07 19.01
N LYS A 88 5.05 -19.81 19.06
CA LYS A 88 4.25 -19.27 20.17
C LYS A 88 2.91 -18.78 19.66
N SER A 89 1.86 -19.20 20.36
CA SER A 89 0.51 -18.68 20.11
C SER A 89 0.42 -17.25 20.61
N GLN A 90 -0.25 -16.38 19.85
CA GLN A 90 -0.51 -15.01 20.28
C GLN A 90 -1.35 -14.93 21.57
N ILE A 91 -2.08 -15.99 21.89
CA ILE A 91 -2.92 -16.13 23.09
C ILE A 91 -2.07 -16.43 24.33
N ASP A 92 -0.89 -17.03 24.15
CA ASP A 92 0.02 -17.39 25.25
C ASP A 92 0.78 -16.15 25.73
N VAL A 93 0.05 -15.30 26.48
CA VAL A 93 0.60 -14.13 27.14
C VAL A 93 0.63 -14.35 28.65
N ASN A 94 1.76 -14.00 29.27
CA ASN A 94 1.93 -14.11 30.73
C ASN A 94 0.91 -13.26 31.50
N VAL A 95 0.48 -12.13 30.91
CA VAL A 95 -0.43 -11.17 31.54
C VAL A 95 -1.43 -10.66 30.50
N ILE A 96 -2.71 -10.89 30.77
CA ILE A 96 -3.84 -10.39 29.98
C ILE A 96 -4.32 -9.08 30.60
N TYR A 97 -4.32 -7.99 29.84
CA TYR A 97 -4.87 -6.71 30.27
C TYR A 97 -6.36 -6.65 29.97
N VAL A 98 -7.17 -6.39 31.00
CA VAL A 98 -8.63 -6.47 30.93
C VAL A 98 -9.24 -5.20 31.53
N GLU A 99 -10.34 -4.73 30.94
CA GLU A 99 -11.11 -3.59 31.45
C GLU A 99 -11.94 -4.01 32.68
N PRO A 100 -12.31 -3.06 33.56
CA PRO A 100 -13.04 -3.40 34.78
C PRO A 100 -14.42 -4.05 34.52
N ASP A 101 -15.09 -3.71 33.41
CA ASP A 101 -16.40 -4.26 33.07
C ASP A 101 -16.32 -5.72 32.59
N THR A 102 -15.27 -6.06 31.84
CA THR A 102 -15.04 -7.44 31.38
C THR A 102 -14.67 -8.36 32.54
N VAL A 103 -14.03 -7.85 33.60
CA VAL A 103 -13.83 -8.62 34.85
C VAL A 103 -15.16 -8.98 35.53
N ARG A 104 -16.14 -8.07 35.54
CA ARG A 104 -17.47 -8.34 36.13
C ARG A 104 -18.21 -9.42 35.35
N MET A 105 -18.14 -9.34 34.02
CA MET A 105 -18.71 -10.35 33.13
C MET A 105 -18.08 -11.73 33.39
N ILE A 106 -16.75 -11.82 33.47
CA ILE A 106 -16.04 -13.09 33.73
C ILE A 106 -16.45 -13.68 35.08
N LYS A 107 -16.59 -12.84 36.12
CA LYS A 107 -17.08 -13.27 37.44
C LYS A 107 -18.52 -13.79 37.40
N SER A 108 -19.41 -13.16 36.64
CA SER A 108 -20.79 -13.64 36.49
C SER A 108 -20.89 -14.98 35.74
N LEU A 109 -19.94 -15.26 34.84
CA LEU A 109 -19.85 -16.52 34.12
C LEU A 109 -19.18 -17.65 34.94
N GLY A 110 -18.64 -17.34 36.12
CA GLY A 110 -18.02 -18.33 37.00
C GLY A 110 -16.66 -18.86 36.51
N ILE A 111 -16.00 -18.16 35.58
CA ILE A 111 -14.72 -18.59 34.99
C ILE A 111 -13.56 -17.97 35.77
N ASN A 112 -12.64 -18.79 36.27
CA ASN A 112 -11.48 -18.34 37.02
C ASN A 112 -10.22 -18.35 36.14
N ILE A 113 -9.67 -17.16 35.85
CA ILE A 113 -8.44 -16.99 35.06
C ILE A 113 -7.41 -16.27 35.94
N SER A 114 -6.24 -16.89 36.14
CA SER A 114 -5.19 -16.40 37.06
C SER A 114 -4.35 -15.23 36.54
N ASN A 115 -4.23 -15.10 35.22
CA ASN A 115 -3.22 -14.28 34.53
C ASN A 115 -3.78 -12.92 34.07
N MET A 116 -4.74 -12.35 34.81
CA MET A 116 -5.45 -11.11 34.45
C MET A 116 -4.95 -9.89 35.25
N LYS A 117 -4.73 -8.75 34.58
CA LYS A 117 -4.49 -7.45 35.22
C LYS A 117 -5.50 -6.41 34.72
N VAL A 118 -6.09 -5.66 35.64
CA VAL A 118 -7.05 -4.60 35.31
C VAL A 118 -6.30 -3.39 34.75
N HIS A 119 -6.60 -3.00 33.53
CA HIS A 119 -6.11 -1.76 32.93
C HIS A 119 -7.12 -0.64 33.19
N ASN A 120 -6.67 0.49 33.74
CA ASN A 120 -7.50 1.69 33.92
C ASN A 120 -7.07 2.77 32.92
N PRO A 121 -7.73 2.89 31.75
CA PRO A 121 -7.33 3.85 30.72
C PRO A 121 -7.60 5.33 31.08
N MET A 122 -8.35 5.61 32.17
CA MET A 122 -8.79 6.98 32.50
C MET A 122 -7.67 7.93 33.00
N ILE A 123 -6.48 7.44 33.35
CA ILE A 123 -5.42 8.30 33.92
C ILE A 123 -4.73 9.17 32.84
N ASN A 124 -4.74 8.76 31.56
CA ASN A 124 -3.95 9.41 30.51
C ASN A 124 -4.69 10.50 29.70
N SER A 125 -6.03 10.57 29.75
CA SER A 125 -6.82 11.53 28.97
C SER A 125 -6.80 12.95 29.56
N ASN A 126 -6.68 13.08 30.89
CA ASN A 126 -6.65 14.38 31.58
C ASN A 126 -5.33 15.13 31.37
N GLN A 127 -4.20 14.43 31.33
CA GLN A 127 -2.89 15.04 31.04
C GLN A 127 -2.80 15.56 29.60
N GLN A 128 -3.37 14.83 28.63
CA GLN A 128 -3.39 15.27 27.23
C GLN A 128 -4.31 16.48 27.01
N LYS A 129 -5.46 16.56 27.71
CA LYS A 129 -6.35 17.74 27.65
C LYS A 129 -5.69 18.99 28.28
N GLN A 130 -5.05 18.86 29.43
CA GLN A 130 -4.30 19.95 30.06
C GLN A 130 -3.12 20.41 29.19
N ASN A 131 -2.38 19.48 28.58
CA ASN A 131 -1.26 19.81 27.69
C ASN A 131 -1.72 20.49 26.39
N ARG A 132 -2.87 20.09 25.83
CA ARG A 132 -3.49 20.78 24.68
C ARG A 132 -3.92 22.21 25.02
N MET A 133 -4.55 22.42 26.19
CA MET A 133 -4.94 23.75 26.68
C MET A 133 -3.71 24.66 26.92
N ASN A 134 -2.67 24.12 27.54
CA ASN A 134 -1.42 24.86 27.80
C ASN A 134 -0.66 25.22 26.51
N ASN A 135 -0.64 24.32 25.52
CA ASN A 135 -0.02 24.60 24.22
C ASN A 135 -0.82 25.61 23.39
N GLN A 136 -2.16 25.55 23.40
CA GLN A 136 -3.00 26.58 22.76
C GLN A 136 -2.78 27.97 23.37
N GLN A 137 -2.61 28.06 24.69
CA GLN A 137 -2.30 29.33 25.35
C GLN A 137 -0.90 29.86 25.00
N LYS A 138 0.10 28.97 24.87
CA LYS A 138 1.45 29.34 24.39
C LYS A 138 1.43 29.82 22.93
N ASP A 139 0.69 29.14 22.05
CA ASP A 139 0.56 29.52 20.64
C ASP A 139 -0.19 30.84 20.45
N ALA A 140 -1.23 31.10 21.24
CA ALA A 140 -1.93 32.39 21.25
C ALA A 140 -1.01 33.54 21.67
N ARG A 141 -0.17 33.35 22.70
CA ARG A 141 0.85 34.34 23.14
C ARG A 141 1.91 34.56 22.05
N LYS A 142 2.34 33.51 21.36
CA LYS A 142 3.32 33.57 20.26
C LYS A 142 2.76 34.30 19.03
N ARG A 143 1.48 34.10 18.69
CA ARG A 143 0.75 34.83 17.63
C ARG A 143 0.58 36.31 17.98
N LYS A 144 0.22 36.65 19.23
CA LYS A 144 0.17 38.05 19.70
C LYS A 144 1.52 38.76 19.60
N ARG A 145 2.62 38.12 20.04
CA ARG A 145 3.99 38.67 19.89
C ARG A 145 4.39 38.88 18.43
N LYS A 146 4.13 37.90 17.54
CA LYS A 146 4.41 38.05 16.10
C LYS A 146 3.57 39.17 15.45
N GLY A 147 2.31 39.33 15.85
CA GLY A 147 1.45 40.42 15.38
C GLY A 147 1.97 41.81 15.79
N ILE A 148 2.44 41.94 17.04
CA ILE A 148 3.05 43.19 17.55
C ILE A 148 4.33 43.54 16.77
N ILE A 149 5.19 42.55 16.49
CA ILE A 149 6.41 42.75 15.66
C ILE A 149 6.05 43.20 14.24
N ARG A 150 5.06 42.55 13.61
CA ARG A 150 4.61 42.86 12.24
C ARG A 150 3.95 44.24 12.12
N CYS A 151 3.24 44.69 13.17
CA CYS A 151 2.69 46.04 13.24
C CYS A 151 3.79 47.10 13.39
N ARG A 152 4.81 46.84 14.23
CA ARG A 152 5.99 47.71 14.35
C ARG A 152 6.75 47.85 13.03
N GLU A 153 6.97 46.75 12.30
CA GLU A 153 7.59 46.78 10.97
C GLU A 153 6.75 47.53 9.92
N LYS A 154 5.42 47.41 9.97
CA LYS A 154 4.53 48.13 9.04
C LYS A 154 4.43 49.63 9.32
N VAL A 155 4.51 50.05 10.58
CA VAL A 155 4.57 51.49 10.95
C VAL A 155 5.89 52.11 10.50
N ALA A 156 7.01 51.39 10.63
CA ALA A 156 8.32 51.85 10.14
C ALA A 156 8.38 52.02 8.61
N ARG A 157 7.64 51.22 7.82
CA ARG A 157 7.62 51.29 6.34
C ARG A 157 6.69 52.35 5.74
N LYS A 158 5.74 52.91 6.52
CA LYS A 158 4.79 53.94 6.02
C LYS A 158 5.31 55.38 6.17
N GLY A 159 6.49 55.57 6.74
CA GLY A 159 7.20 56.85 6.70
C GLY A 159 8.27 56.84 5.62
N LYS A 160 7.97 57.49 4.48
CA LYS A 160 8.85 57.89 3.36
C LYS A 160 8.92 56.93 2.15
N CYS A 161 8.25 57.32 1.07
CA CYS A 161 8.78 57.26 -0.29
C CYS A 161 8.65 58.70 -0.85
N LYS A 162 9.67 59.33 -1.43
CA LYS A 162 10.05 59.33 -2.88
C LYS A 162 10.98 60.55 -3.14
N PRO A 163 11.53 60.82 -4.35
CA PRO A 163 12.10 59.94 -5.40
C PRO A 163 13.35 60.52 -6.18
N LEU A 164 13.95 59.71 -7.09
CA LEU A 164 14.62 60.01 -8.41
C LEU A 164 15.84 61.00 -8.42
N GLN A 165 16.93 60.88 -9.21
CA GLN A 165 17.13 60.67 -10.67
C GLN A 165 18.68 60.77 -10.95
N ILE A 166 19.37 60.01 -11.83
CA ILE A 166 19.88 60.36 -13.20
C ILE A 166 21.23 59.63 -13.49
N GLU A 167 21.33 59.08 -14.71
CA GLU A 167 22.47 58.77 -15.63
C GLU A 167 23.92 58.56 -15.15
N LYS A 168 24.58 57.51 -15.70
CA LYS A 168 25.62 57.70 -16.73
C LYS A 168 26.03 56.41 -17.48
N VAL A 169 26.13 56.64 -18.78
CA VAL A 169 26.66 55.90 -19.92
C VAL A 169 28.03 55.22 -19.67
N GLY A 170 28.17 53.97 -20.11
CA GLY A 170 29.26 53.50 -20.98
C GLY A 170 30.71 53.30 -20.49
N LEU A 171 31.33 52.28 -21.11
CA LEU A 171 32.76 52.07 -21.41
C LEU A 171 33.74 51.49 -20.35
N ILE A 172 34.13 50.23 -20.61
CA ILE A 172 35.47 49.75 -21.04
C ILE A 172 36.74 50.07 -20.20
N LYS A 173 37.53 48.98 -20.04
CA LYS A 173 38.97 48.81 -19.65
C LYS A 173 39.28 48.96 -18.15
N LEU A 174 40.06 48.07 -17.53
CA LEU A 174 41.14 47.19 -18.00
C LEU A 174 40.89 45.70 -17.76
#